data_AF-A0A392WFV7-F1
#
_entry.id   AF-A0A392WFV7-F1
#
_cell.length_a   1.000
_cell.length_b   1.000
_cell.length_c   1.000
_cell.angle_alpha   90.00
_cell.angle_beta   90.00
_cell.angle_gamma   90.00
#
_symmetry.space_group_name_H-M   'P 1'
#
loop_
_entity.id
_entity.type
_entity.pdbx_description
1 polymer ?
#
loop_
_entity_poly.entity_id
_entity_poly.type
_entity_poly.pdbx_seq_one_letter_code
_entity_poly.pdbx_strand_id
1 'polypeptide(L)' 'VKECQKRDQKLMEKLVSINEGKEVDFRIDKNGVVRYHGRVCVPDVPELKKMILEEGH' A
#
# COMPACT_ATOMS: atom_id res chain seq x y z
N VAL A 1 4.25 2.65 -7.40
CA VAL A 1 3.59 2.21 -6.14
C VAL A 1 3.98 3.04 -4.91
N LYS A 2 5.24 3.07 -4.46
CA LYS A 2 5.64 3.71 -3.19
C LYS A 2 5.20 5.18 -3.06
N GLU A 3 5.53 6.00 -4.05
CA GLU A 3 5.18 7.43 -4.05
C GLU A 3 3.67 7.67 -4.20
N CYS A 4 2.93 6.70 -4.74
CA CYS A 4 1.46 6.75 -4.77
C CYS A 4 0.90 6.35 -3.40
N GLN A 5 1.44 5.33 -2.74
CA GLN A 5 1.04 4.94 -1.38
C GLN A 5 1.25 6.09 -0.39
N LYS A 6 2.32 6.88 -0.54
CA LYS A 6 2.58 8.04 0.31
C LYS A 6 1.54 9.16 0.18
N ARG A 7 0.87 9.24 -0.97
CA ARG A 7 -0.13 10.26 -1.26
C ARG A 7 -1.57 9.74 -1.04
N ASP A 8 -1.72 8.45 -0.77
CA ASP A 8 -3.00 7.82 -0.52
C ASP A 8 -3.37 7.99 0.95
N GLN A 9 -4.43 8.76 1.20
CA GLN A 9 -4.87 9.11 2.55
C GLN A 9 -5.24 7.88 3.38
N LYS A 10 -5.90 6.89 2.77
CA LYS A 10 -6.33 5.67 3.46
C LYS A 10 -5.14 4.80 3.87
N LEU A 11 -4.12 4.74 3.02
CA LEU A 11 -2.84 4.09 3.34
C LEU A 11 -2.08 4.82 4.44
N MET A 12 -2.15 6.16 4.48
CA MET A 12 -1.56 6.95 5.57
C MET A 12 -2.25 6.71 6.92
N GLU A 13 -3.58 6.61 6.96
CA GLU A 13 -4.32 6.25 8.18
C GLU A 13 -3.95 4.86 8.69
N LYS A 14 -3.79 3.90 7.78
CA LYS A 14 -3.26 2.57 8.11
C LYS A 14 -1.84 2.64 8.65
N LEU A 15 -0.99 3.49 8.07
CA LEU A 15 0.39 3.68 8.52
C LEU A 15 0.46 4.20 9.96
N VAL A 16 -0.44 5.11 10.34
CA VAL A 16 -0.58 5.54 11.75
C VAL A 16 -1.01 4.36 12.63
N SER A 17 -2.01 3.58 12.19
CA SER A 17 -2.48 2.40 12.94
C SER A 17 -1.41 1.31 13.11
N ILE A 18 -0.54 1.12 12.11
CA ILE A 18 0.63 0.23 12.18
C ILE A 18 1.63 0.74 13.23
N ASN A 19 1.92 2.05 13.24
CA ASN A 19 2.82 2.64 14.24
C ASN A 19 2.27 2.54 15.67
N GLU A 20 0.94 2.59 15.83
CA GLU A 20 0.27 2.36 17.11
C GLU A 20 0.17 0.85 17.48
N GLY A 21 0.62 -0.05 16.60
CA GLY A 21 0.54 -1.50 16.82
C GLY A 21 -0.86 -2.10 16.69
N LYS A 22 -1.82 -1.36 16.11
CA LYS A 22 -3.22 -1.78 15.96
C LYS A 22 -3.46 -2.67 14.73
N GLU A 23 -2.60 -2.59 13.72
CA GLU A 23 -2.69 -3.42 12.52
C GLU A 23 -1.52 -4.42 12.42
N VAL A 24 -1.79 -5.70 12.72
CA VAL A 24 -0.79 -6.79 12.65
C VAL A 24 -0.61 -7.39 11.26
N ASP A 25 -1.66 -7.27 10.44
CA ASP A 25 -1.71 -7.81 9.07
C ASP A 25 -0.98 -6.94 8.05
N PHE A 26 -0.82 -5.65 8.38
CA PHE A 26 -0.15 -4.67 7.56
C PHE A 26 1.29 -4.46 8.04
N ARG A 27 2.23 -4.42 7.10
CA ARG A 27 3.65 -4.21 7.39
C ARG A 27 4.28 -3.29 6.36
N ILE A 28 5.29 -2.55 6.79
CA ILE A 28 6.16 -1.78 5.89
C ILE A 28 7.38 -2.65 5.57
N ASP A 29 7.58 -2.94 4.29
CA ASP A 29 8.77 -3.68 3.83
C ASP A 29 10.03 -2.78 3.83
N LYS A 30 11.21 -3.37 3.66
CA LYS A 30 12.51 -2.66 3.58
C LYS A 30 12.54 -1.50 2.57
N ASN A 31 11.67 -1.55 1.55
CA ASN A 31 11.55 -0.51 0.53
C ASN A 31 10.68 0.68 0.95
N GLY A 32 10.05 0.64 2.14
CA GLY A 32 9.09 1.63 2.60
C GLY A 32 7.73 1.49 1.91
N VAL A 33 7.34 0.26 1.54
CA VAL A 33 6.08 -0.05 0.85
C VAL A 33 5.17 -0.79 1.82
N VAL A 34 3.93 -0.34 1.93
CA VAL A 34 2.90 -1.02 2.73
C VAL A 34 2.47 -2.29 2.03
N ARG A 35 2.48 -3.40 2.78
CA ARG A 35 2.05 -4.72 2.35
C ARG A 35 1.02 -5.29 3.30
N TYR A 36 0.03 -5.99 2.75
CA TYR A 36 -0.95 -6.78 3.48
C TYR A 36 -0.66 -8.26 3.24
N HIS A 37 -0.34 -9.03 4.30
CA HIS A 37 0.01 -10.45 4.16
C HIS A 37 1.06 -10.73 3.05
N GLY A 38 2.08 -9.87 2.97
CA GLY A 38 3.14 -9.95 1.96
C GLY A 38 2.79 -9.41 0.57
N ARG A 39 1.52 -9.10 0.29
CA ARG A 39 1.06 -8.50 -0.97
C ARG A 39 1.17 -6.99 -0.94
N VAL A 40 1.61 -6.39 -2.05
CA VAL A 40 1.72 -4.93 -2.17
C VAL A 40 0.33 -4.31 -2.15
N CYS A 41 0.12 -3.32 -1.27
CA CYS A 41 -1.12 -2.54 -1.29
C CYS A 41 -1.09 -1.56 -2.47
N VAL A 42 -1.94 -1.75 -3.46
CA VAL A 42 -2.04 -0.81 -4.57
C VAL A 42 -2.98 0.33 -4.15
N PRO A 43 -2.52 1.59 -4.12
CA PRO A 43 -3.39 2.74 -3.84
C PRO A 43 -4.44 2.88 -4.95
N ASP A 44 -5.61 3.45 -4.65
CA ASP A 44 -6.72 3.57 -5.61
C ASP A 44 -6.51 4.76 -6.56
N VAL A 45 -5.35 4.75 -7.22
CA VAL A 45 -5.02 5.66 -8.31
C VAL A 45 -5.42 4.92 -9.60
N PRO A 46 -6.47 5.36 -10.32
CA PRO A 46 -7.05 4.60 -11.43
C PRO A 46 -6.02 4.26 -12.51
N GLU A 47 -5.07 5.15 -12.79
CA GLU A 47 -3.99 4.89 -13.74
C GLU A 47 -3.04 3.78 -13.28
N LEU A 48 -2.69 3.76 -11.99
CA LEU A 48 -1.80 2.75 -11.41
C LEU A 48 -2.48 1.39 -11.31
N LYS A 49 -3.76 1.38 -10.94
CA LYS A 49 -4.60 0.18 -10.90
C LYS A 49 -4.74 -0.44 -12.29
N LYS A 50 -4.97 0.39 -13.31
CA LYS A 50 -5.03 -0.04 -14.71
C LYS A 50 -3.69 -0.62 -15.17
N MET A 51 -2.57 0.06 -14.93
CA MET A 51 -1.24 -0.44 -15.33
C MET A 51 -0.94 -1.83 -14.75
N ILE A 52 -1.30 -2.08 -13.48
CA ILE A 52 -1.03 -3.38 -12.82
C ILE A 52 -1.98 -4.48 -13.33
N LEU A 53 -3.24 -4.14 -13.63
CA LEU A 53 -4.20 -5.09 -14.18
C LEU A 53 -3.83 -5.52 -15.61
N GLU A 54 -3.31 -4.59 -16.42
CA GLU A 54 -2.92 -4.86 -17.81
C GLU A 54 -1.62 -5.68 -17.91
N GLU A 55 -0.70 -5.59 -16.94
CA GLU A 55 0.52 -6.42 -16.91
C GLU A 55 0.22 -7.91 -16.63
N GLY A 56 -0.93 -8.22 -16.04
CA GLY A 56 -1.33 -9.59 -15.71
C GLY A 56 -2.07 -10.35 -16.82
N HIS A 57 -2.24 -9.75 -18.00
CA HIS A 57 -2.98 -10.31 -19.15
C HIS A 57 -2.01 -10.84 -20.21
#